data_AF-A0A419ABC6-F1
#
_entry.id   AF-A0A419ABC6-F1
#
_cell.length_a   1.000
_cell.length_b   1.000
_cell.length_c   1.000
_cell.angle_alpha   90.00
_cell.angle_beta   90.00
_cell.angle_gamma   90.00
#
_symmetry.space_group_name_H-M   'P 1'
#
loop_
_entity.id
_entity.type
_entity.pdbx_description
1 polymer ?
#
loop_
_entity_poly.entity_id
_entity_poly.type
_entity_poly.pdbx_seq_one_letter_code
_entity_poly.pdbx_strand_id
1 'polypeptide(L)'
;MAIGKDKLPDWPPGWSGSISHSDEVAGAVAMPVAGRASTVLGLDLERIVPPGTARQIASGVMPERSPGGSGLPLAEEITRVFSAKEALCEALFPHTRQFREFSAASIDWHRDGPGDPVRVR
;
A
#
# COMPACT_ATOMS: atom_id res chain seq x y z
N MET A 1 23.10 1.67 -0.86
CA MET A 1 22.16 0.53 -0.85
C MET A 1 22.18 -0.09 -2.23
N ALA A 2 22.37 -1.39 -2.33
CA ALA A 2 22.21 -2.09 -3.59
C ALA A 2 20.73 -2.42 -3.79
N ILE A 3 20.29 -2.42 -5.05
CA ILE A 3 18.97 -2.95 -5.43
C ILE A 3 19.17 -4.46 -5.62
N GLY A 4 18.51 -5.27 -4.80
CA GLY A 4 18.57 -6.73 -4.87
C GLY A 4 17.83 -7.28 -6.09
N LYS A 5 17.80 -8.62 -6.22
CA LYS A 5 16.99 -9.29 -7.25
C LYS A 5 15.51 -8.90 -7.07
N ASP A 6 14.82 -8.68 -8.19
CA ASP A 6 13.42 -8.23 -8.25
C ASP A 6 13.16 -6.81 -7.72
N LYS A 7 14.17 -5.94 -7.73
CA LYS A 7 14.10 -4.55 -7.22
C LYS A 7 13.82 -4.42 -5.72
N LEU A 8 13.99 -5.50 -4.96
CA LEU A 8 13.80 -5.46 -3.51
C LEU A 8 14.97 -4.76 -2.80
N PRO A 9 14.71 -3.99 -1.74
CA PRO A 9 15.77 -3.43 -0.91
C PRO A 9 16.52 -4.54 -0.16
N ASP A 10 17.85 -4.51 -0.25
CA ASP A 10 18.73 -5.37 0.54
C ASP A 10 18.85 -4.81 1.97
N TRP A 11 18.00 -5.31 2.87
CA TRP A 11 18.03 -4.93 4.29
C TRP A 11 19.20 -5.57 5.05
N PRO A 12 19.78 -4.90 6.07
CA PRO A 12 20.78 -5.48 6.94
C PRO A 12 20.28 -6.77 7.63
N PRO A 13 21.18 -7.71 8.00
CA PRO A 13 20.79 -8.93 8.70
C PRO A 13 19.94 -8.64 9.95
N GLY A 14 18.81 -9.33 10.08
CA GLY A 14 17.88 -9.16 11.20
C GLY A 14 16.89 -8.01 11.05
N TRP A 15 16.86 -7.32 9.91
CA TRP A 15 15.91 -6.25 9.61
C TRP A 15 15.07 -6.56 8.36
N SER A 16 13.88 -6.01 8.34
CA SER A 16 12.99 -5.99 7.18
C SER A 16 12.26 -4.66 7.10
N GLY A 17 11.80 -4.26 5.94
CA GLY A 17 11.08 -3.01 5.76
C GLY A 17 10.56 -2.82 4.34
N SER A 18 9.88 -1.69 4.13
CA SER A 18 9.51 -1.20 2.81
C SER A 18 9.99 0.23 2.61
N ILE A 19 10.22 0.59 1.34
CA ILE A 19 10.63 1.91 0.88
C ILE A 19 9.69 2.27 -0.26
N SER A 20 9.09 3.45 -0.20
CA SER A 20 8.34 4.01 -1.31
C SER A 20 8.68 5.48 -1.50
N HIS A 21 8.45 5.97 -2.70
CA HIS A 21 8.70 7.33 -3.07
C HIS A 21 7.64 7.83 -4.05
N SER A 22 7.38 9.13 -3.98
CA SER A 22 6.77 9.90 -5.06
C SER A 22 7.81 10.86 -5.64
N ASP A 23 7.40 11.76 -6.53
CA ASP A 23 8.30 12.72 -7.16
C ASP A 23 8.98 13.68 -6.16
N GLU A 24 8.31 13.96 -5.03
CA GLU A 24 8.74 15.01 -4.07
C GLU A 24 9.18 14.46 -2.71
N VAL A 25 8.78 13.24 -2.35
CA VAL A 25 9.07 12.64 -1.04
C VAL A 25 9.42 11.17 -1.15
N ALA A 26 10.34 10.73 -0.32
CA ALA A 26 10.63 9.31 -0.10
C ALA A 26 10.44 8.97 1.38
N GLY A 27 9.94 7.77 1.65
CA GLY A 27 9.71 7.25 2.98
C GLY A 27 10.19 5.81 3.09
N ALA A 28 10.61 5.42 4.30
CA ALA A 28 10.97 4.05 4.60
C ALA A 28 10.44 3.67 5.98
N VAL A 29 9.98 2.44 6.11
CA VAL A 29 9.61 1.82 7.38
C VAL A 29 10.43 0.55 7.55
N ALA A 30 10.98 0.34 8.74
CA ALA A 30 11.79 -0.84 9.06
C ALA A 30 11.44 -1.38 10.44
N MET A 31 11.55 -2.70 10.60
CA MET A 31 11.37 -3.40 11.86
C MET A 31 12.40 -4.53 12.03
N PRO A 32 12.75 -4.87 13.28
CA PRO A 32 13.51 -6.09 13.57
C PRO A 32 12.73 -7.34 13.17
N VAL A 33 13.41 -8.32 12.60
CA VAL A 33 12.86 -9.65 12.33
C VAL A 33 12.88 -10.45 13.63
N ALA A 34 11.76 -10.49 14.35
CA ALA A 34 11.59 -11.34 15.53
C ALA A 34 11.06 -12.73 15.12
N GLY A 35 11.69 -13.81 15.60
CA GLY A 35 11.38 -15.18 15.21
C GLY A 35 9.91 -15.59 15.43
N ARG A 36 9.36 -16.32 14.45
CA ARG A 36 7.98 -16.84 14.35
C ARG A 36 6.87 -15.80 14.57
N ALA A 37 6.80 -14.80 13.70
CA ALA A 37 5.53 -14.41 13.09
C ALA A 37 5.79 -13.67 11.77
N SER A 38 4.93 -13.98 10.81
CA SER A 38 4.81 -13.48 9.44
C SER A 38 4.39 -11.99 9.40
N THR A 39 5.11 -11.12 10.08
CA THR A 39 4.88 -9.69 9.98
C THR A 39 5.48 -9.21 8.68
N VAL A 40 4.64 -8.63 7.83
CA VAL A 40 5.03 -8.04 6.55
C VAL A 40 4.84 -6.53 6.63
N LEU A 41 5.73 -5.79 5.96
CA LEU A 41 5.64 -4.34 5.84
C LEU A 41 5.59 -3.97 4.37
N GLY A 42 4.61 -3.14 4.03
CA GLY A 42 4.54 -2.48 2.74
C GLY A 42 4.13 -1.03 2.99
N LEU A 43 4.71 -0.13 2.22
CA LEU A 43 4.53 1.30 2.38
C LEU A 43 4.37 1.86 0.99
N ASP A 44 3.27 2.52 0.70
CA ASP A 44 3.13 3.23 -0.56
C ASP A 44 2.89 4.72 -0.31
N LEU A 45 3.53 5.56 -1.12
CA LEU A 45 3.43 7.02 -1.08
C LEU A 45 3.05 7.52 -2.46
N GLU A 46 1.78 7.88 -2.61
CA GLU A 46 1.23 8.33 -3.89
C GLU A 46 0.79 9.80 -3.82
N ARG A 47 1.02 10.53 -4.91
CA ARG A 47 0.44 11.86 -5.13
C ARG A 47 -1.00 11.69 -5.61
N ILE A 48 -1.90 12.55 -5.14
CA ILE A 48 -3.29 12.56 -5.63
C ILE A 48 -3.28 12.66 -7.16
N VAL A 49 -3.77 11.61 -7.82
CA VAL A 49 -3.78 11.55 -9.28
C VAL A 49 -4.75 12.58 -9.85
N PRO A 50 -4.50 13.15 -11.04
CA PRO A 50 -5.43 14.09 -11.66
C PRO A 50 -6.82 13.45 -11.87
N PRO A 51 -7.92 14.24 -11.78
CA PRO A 51 -9.27 13.70 -11.92
C PRO A 51 -9.55 12.93 -13.23
N GLY A 52 -8.88 13.31 -14.32
CA GLY A 52 -8.97 12.59 -15.60
C GLY A 52 -8.41 11.16 -15.49
N THR A 53 -7.20 11.04 -14.94
CA THR A 53 -6.54 9.75 -14.67
C THR A 53 -7.34 8.91 -13.69
N ALA A 54 -7.82 9.51 -12.60
CA ALA A 54 -8.66 8.82 -11.61
C ALA A 54 -9.87 8.14 -12.28
N ARG A 55 -10.58 8.86 -13.16
CA ARG A 55 -11.72 8.29 -13.90
C ARG A 55 -11.30 7.14 -14.83
N GLN A 56 -10.15 7.26 -15.47
CA GLN A 56 -9.65 6.24 -16.40
C GLN A 56 -9.29 4.94 -15.69
N ILE A 57 -8.67 5.02 -14.52
CA ILE A 57 -8.16 3.83 -13.80
C ILE A 57 -9.16 3.25 -12.78
N ALA A 58 -10.25 3.98 -12.47
CA ALA A 58 -11.17 3.63 -11.39
C ALA A 58 -11.67 2.18 -11.44
N SER A 59 -12.08 1.69 -12.61
CA SER A 59 -12.60 0.33 -12.78
C SER A 59 -11.53 -0.76 -12.63
N GLY A 60 -10.26 -0.44 -12.93
CA GLY A 60 -9.14 -1.36 -12.74
C GLY A 60 -8.66 -1.41 -11.30
N VAL A 61 -8.61 -0.25 -10.64
CA VAL A 61 -8.18 -0.13 -9.24
C VAL A 61 -9.23 -0.68 -8.28
N MET A 62 -10.51 -0.49 -8.59
CA MET A 62 -11.62 -0.84 -7.72
C MET A 62 -12.73 -1.57 -8.50
N PRO A 63 -12.44 -2.76 -9.08
CA PRO A 63 -13.43 -3.52 -9.84
C PRO A 63 -14.59 -4.04 -9.00
N GLU A 64 -14.40 -4.16 -7.68
CA GLU A 64 -15.37 -4.72 -6.75
C GLU A 64 -16.53 -3.79 -6.39
N ARG A 65 -16.40 -2.47 -6.63
CA ARG A 65 -17.43 -1.49 -6.27
C ARG A 65 -17.38 -0.22 -7.13
N SER A 66 -18.51 0.47 -7.19
CA SER A 66 -18.56 1.80 -7.81
C SER A 66 -17.87 2.84 -6.93
N PRO A 67 -17.08 3.76 -7.50
CA PRO A 67 -16.45 4.84 -6.75
C PRO A 67 -17.44 5.92 -6.31
N GLY A 68 -17.06 6.67 -5.29
CA GLY A 68 -17.83 7.79 -4.74
C GLY A 68 -18.56 7.49 -3.43
N GLY A 69 -18.41 6.27 -2.90
CA GLY A 69 -19.01 5.87 -1.61
C GLY A 69 -18.23 6.34 -0.39
N SER A 70 -17.01 6.87 -0.57
CA SER A 70 -16.10 7.21 0.53
C SER A 70 -16.39 8.57 1.19
N GLY A 71 -17.12 9.46 0.52
CA GLY A 71 -17.27 10.87 0.90
C GLY A 71 -16.04 11.74 0.57
N LEU A 72 -15.01 11.19 -0.07
CA LEU A 72 -13.87 11.93 -0.61
C LEU A 72 -14.12 12.31 -2.08
N PRO A 73 -13.41 13.32 -2.61
CA PRO A 73 -13.32 13.52 -4.05
C PRO A 73 -12.84 12.24 -4.76
N LEU A 74 -13.40 11.93 -5.93
CA LEU A 74 -13.08 10.72 -6.69
C LEU A 74 -11.56 10.49 -6.85
N ALA A 75 -10.82 11.56 -7.14
CA ALA A 75 -9.37 11.49 -7.30
C ALA A 75 -8.67 10.99 -6.03
N GLU A 76 -9.05 11.51 -4.87
CA GLU A 76 -8.51 11.08 -3.58
C GLU A 76 -8.93 9.65 -3.23
N GLU A 77 -10.19 9.29 -3.47
CA GLU A 77 -10.69 7.92 -3.22
C GLU A 77 -9.90 6.89 -4.02
N ILE A 78 -9.75 7.12 -5.33
CA ILE A 78 -9.02 6.21 -6.22
C ILE A 78 -7.53 6.16 -5.86
N THR A 79 -6.90 7.31 -5.61
CA THR A 79 -5.50 7.37 -5.17
C THR A 79 -5.30 6.54 -3.90
N ARG A 80 -6.21 6.69 -2.93
CA ARG A 80 -6.11 6.02 -1.63
C ARG A 80 -6.29 4.50 -1.75
N VAL A 81 -7.23 4.03 -2.58
CA VAL A 81 -7.42 2.59 -2.82
C VAL A 81 -6.24 2.00 -3.59
N PHE A 82 -5.75 2.70 -4.62
CA PHE A 82 -4.56 2.30 -5.37
C PHE A 82 -3.37 2.12 -4.42
N SER A 83 -3.07 3.15 -3.64
CA SER A 83 -1.94 3.15 -2.71
C SER A 83 -2.03 2.05 -1.66
N ALA A 84 -3.22 1.80 -1.10
CA ALA A 84 -3.43 0.70 -0.17
C ALA A 84 -3.18 -0.69 -0.80
N LYS A 85 -3.59 -0.89 -2.06
CA LYS A 85 -3.37 -2.15 -2.77
C LYS A 85 -1.90 -2.34 -3.17
N GLU A 86 -1.19 -1.29 -3.55
CA GLU A 86 0.26 -1.31 -3.81
C GLU A 86 1.04 -1.63 -2.53
N ALA A 87 0.75 -0.96 -1.41
CA ALA A 87 1.36 -1.27 -0.12
C ALA A 87 1.14 -2.74 0.27
N LEU A 88 -0.05 -3.30 0.04
CA LEU A 88 -0.29 -4.73 0.27
C LEU A 88 0.57 -5.62 -0.64
N CYS A 89 0.73 -5.26 -1.91
CA CYS A 89 1.57 -6.01 -2.86
C CYS A 89 3.04 -5.98 -2.43
N GLU A 90 3.58 -4.82 -2.06
CA GLU A 90 4.95 -4.69 -1.54
C GLU A 90 5.17 -5.52 -0.28
N ALA A 91 4.20 -5.54 0.64
CA ALA A 91 4.29 -6.33 1.86
C ALA A 91 4.37 -7.84 1.54
N LEU A 92 3.59 -8.31 0.57
CA LEU A 92 3.46 -9.73 0.28
C LEU A 92 4.51 -10.24 -0.72
N PHE A 93 4.95 -9.42 -1.67
CA PHE A 93 5.83 -9.85 -2.77
C PHE A 93 7.14 -10.50 -2.32
N PRO A 94 7.85 -10.01 -1.27
CA PRO A 94 9.05 -10.67 -0.75
C PRO A 94 8.82 -12.15 -0.36
N HIS A 95 7.59 -12.48 0.06
CA HIS A 95 7.19 -13.80 0.53
C HIS A 95 6.56 -14.66 -0.56
N THR A 96 5.73 -14.07 -1.43
CA THR A 96 4.97 -14.82 -2.45
C THR A 96 5.69 -14.90 -3.78
N ARG A 97 6.57 -13.94 -4.10
CA ARG A 97 7.19 -13.74 -5.42
C ARG A 97 6.17 -13.71 -6.56
N GLN A 98 4.98 -13.22 -6.27
CA GLN A 98 3.85 -13.14 -7.20
C GLN A 98 3.31 -11.72 -7.21
N PHE A 99 3.28 -11.13 -8.39
CA PHE A 99 2.50 -9.92 -8.63
C PHE A 99 1.01 -10.26 -8.53
N ARG A 100 0.24 -9.40 -7.87
CA ARG A 100 -1.20 -9.57 -7.70
C ARG A 100 -1.92 -8.49 -8.48
N GLU A 101 -2.93 -8.91 -9.24
CA GLU A 101 -3.88 -7.99 -9.87
C GLU A 101 -4.67 -7.23 -8.79
N PHE A 102 -5.09 -6.00 -9.07
CA PHE A 102 -5.89 -5.19 -8.13
C PHE A 102 -7.21 -5.85 -7.74
N SER A 103 -7.76 -6.73 -8.58
CA SER A 103 -8.97 -7.51 -8.28
C SER A 103 -8.77 -8.60 -7.22
N ALA A 104 -7.52 -8.92 -6.87
CA ALA A 104 -7.20 -9.97 -5.90
C ALA A 104 -7.35 -9.53 -4.43
N ALA A 105 -7.64 -8.24 -4.19
CA ALA A 105 -7.84 -7.68 -2.86
C ALA A 105 -8.94 -6.61 -2.88
N SER A 106 -9.73 -6.53 -1.81
CA SER A 106 -10.68 -5.44 -1.55
C SER A 106 -10.21 -4.64 -0.34
N ILE A 107 -10.40 -3.32 -0.38
CA ILE A 107 -9.99 -2.43 0.71
C ILE A 107 -11.22 -1.84 1.37
N ASP A 108 -11.43 -2.16 2.65
CA ASP A 108 -12.46 -1.56 3.47
C ASP A 108 -11.85 -0.63 4.52
N TRP A 109 -12.46 0.53 4.70
CA TRP A 109 -11.96 1.54 5.62
C TRP A 109 -12.77 1.50 6.91
N HIS A 110 -12.12 1.16 8.02
CA HIS A 110 -12.68 1.43 9.33
C HIS A 110 -12.48 2.92 9.64
N ARG A 111 -13.56 3.63 9.99
CA ARG A 111 -13.43 4.95 10.61
C ARG A 111 -13.38 4.70 12.11
N ASP A 112 -12.24 4.97 12.72
CA ASP A 112 -12.18 5.01 14.17
C ASP A 112 -13.10 6.13 14.66
N GLY A 113 -13.98 5.83 15.60
CA GLY A 113 -14.82 6.85 16.23
C GLY A 113 -13.94 7.86 16.97
N PRO A 114 -14.40 9.11 17.18
CA PRO A 114 -13.68 10.02 18.05
C PRO A 114 -13.51 9.39 19.44
N GLY A 115 -12.27 9.02 19.79
CA GLY A 115 -11.92 8.38 21.06
C GLY A 115 -11.70 6.87 21.01
N ASP A 116 -11.84 6.20 19.86
CA ASP A 116 -11.39 4.82 19.73
C ASP A 116 -9.86 4.76 19.87
N PRO A 117 -9.32 3.91 20.76
CA PRO A 117 -7.88 3.75 20.85
C PRO A 117 -7.37 3.24 19.51
N VAL A 118 -6.34 3.89 18.96
CA VAL A 118 -5.58 3.37 17.82
C VAL A 118 -5.08 1.98 18.22
N ARG A 119 -5.77 0.94 17.77
CA ARG A 119 -5.40 -0.45 18.07
C ARG A 119 -4.27 -0.82 17.13
N VAL A 120 -3.05 -0.59 17.58
CA VAL A 120 -1.88 -1.24 16.99
C VAL A 120 -1.93 -2.70 17.45
N ARG A 121 -2.38 -3.60 16.56
CA ARG A 121 -2.25 -5.05 16.73
C ARG A 121 -1.30 -5.58 15.69
#